data_AF-A0A2J8KDI3-F1
#
_entry.id   AF-A0A2J8KDI3-F1
#
_cell.length_a   1.000
_cell.length_b   1.000
_cell.length_c   1.000
_cell.angle_alpha   90.00
_cell.angle_beta   90.00
_cell.angle_gamma   90.00
#
_symmetry.space_group_name_H-M   'P 1'
#
loop_
_entity.id
_entity.type
_entity.pdbx_description
1 polymer ?
#
loop_
_entity_poly.entity_id
_entity_poly.type
_entity_poly.pdbx_seq_one_letter_code
_entity_poly.pdbx_strand_id
1 'polypeptide(L)'
;MNCRSEVLEVSVEGRQVEEAMLAVLHTVLLHRSTGKFHYKKEGTYSIGTVGTQDVDCDFIDFTYVRVSSEELDRALRKVVGEFKDALRNSGGDGLGQMSLEFYQKKKSRWPFSDECIPWEVWTVKVHVVALATEQERQICREKVGEKLCEKIINIVEVMNRHEYLPKMPTQSEVDNVFDTGLRDVQPYLY
;
A
#
# COMPACT_ATOMS: atom_id res chain seq x y z
N MET A 1 10.57 16.39 11.70
CA MET A 1 9.32 15.90 11.08
C MET A 1 9.10 14.52 11.68
N ASN A 2 7.98 14.29 12.36
CA ASN A 2 7.70 12.96 12.92
C ASN A 2 7.12 12.12 11.79
N CYS A 3 7.88 11.15 11.29
CA CYS A 3 7.37 10.14 10.37
C CYS A 3 6.37 9.27 11.15
N ARG A 4 5.15 9.12 10.63
CA ARG A 4 4.16 8.22 11.23
C ARG A 4 4.50 6.78 10.89
N SER A 5 4.30 5.87 11.84
CA SER A 5 4.45 4.44 11.60
C SER A 5 3.24 3.69 12.13
N GLU A 6 2.65 2.85 11.28
CA GLU A 6 1.58 1.93 11.62
C GLU A 6 2.07 0.50 11.41
N VAL A 7 1.66 -0.41 12.31
CA VAL A 7 2.02 -1.82 12.25
C VAL A 7 0.75 -2.67 12.26
N LEU A 8 0.60 -3.49 11.22
CA LEU A 8 -0.48 -4.44 11.05
C LEU A 8 0.10 -5.84 11.13
N GLU A 9 -0.61 -6.74 11.80
CA GLU A 9 -0.20 -8.14 11.93
C GLU A 9 -1.31 -9.04 11.40
N VAL A 10 -0.94 -9.97 10.51
CA VAL A 10 -1.85 -10.95 9.91
C VAL A 10 -1.29 -12.35 10.07
N SER A 11 -2.16 -13.31 10.38
CA SER A 11 -1.82 -14.74 10.43
C SER A 11 -2.63 -15.46 9.36
N VAL A 12 -1.96 -16.10 8.41
CA VAL A 12 -2.57 -16.60 7.17
C VAL A 12 -1.95 -17.92 6.71
N GLU A 13 -2.66 -18.71 5.92
CA GLU A 13 -2.05 -19.85 5.21
C GLU A 13 -1.15 -19.35 4.07
N GLY A 14 -0.13 -20.12 3.67
CA GLY A 14 0.83 -19.71 2.63
C GLY A 14 0.20 -19.25 1.30
N ARG A 15 -0.94 -19.81 0.90
CA ARG A 15 -1.67 -19.40 -0.33
C ARG A 15 -2.40 -18.06 -0.19
N GLN A 16 -2.75 -17.67 1.04
CA GLN A 16 -3.48 -16.44 1.37
C GLN A 16 -2.56 -15.22 1.53
N VAL A 17 -1.24 -15.43 1.64
CA VAL A 17 -0.25 -14.35 1.85
C VAL A 17 -0.40 -13.24 0.82
N GLU A 18 -0.49 -13.59 -0.46
CA GLU A 18 -0.55 -12.62 -1.55
C GLU A 18 -1.82 -11.76 -1.47
N GLU A 19 -2.97 -12.40 -1.28
CA GLU A 19 -4.27 -11.72 -1.19
C GLU A 19 -4.36 -10.81 0.04
N ALA A 20 -3.89 -11.29 1.20
CA ALA A 20 -3.87 -10.50 2.43
C ALA A 20 -2.97 -9.26 2.31
N MET A 21 -1.78 -9.43 1.71
CA MET A 21 -0.85 -8.33 1.48
C MET A 21 -1.40 -7.32 0.48
N LEU A 22 -1.96 -7.78 -0.65
CA LEU A 22 -2.55 -6.91 -1.66
C LEU A 22 -3.74 -6.13 -1.10
N ALA A 23 -4.63 -6.78 -0.33
CA ALA A 23 -5.77 -6.11 0.29
C ALA A 23 -5.34 -4.93 1.17
N VAL A 24 -4.32 -5.13 2.00
CA VAL A 24 -3.78 -4.08 2.88
C VAL A 24 -3.11 -2.97 2.08
N LEU A 25 -2.17 -3.31 1.19
CA LEU A 25 -1.38 -2.34 0.44
C LEU A 25 -2.23 -1.51 -0.52
N HIS A 26 -3.18 -2.14 -1.23
CA HIS A 26 -4.11 -1.43 -2.12
C HIS A 26 -5.03 -0.51 -1.34
N THR A 27 -5.47 -0.89 -0.14
CA THR A 27 -6.29 0.00 0.70
C THR A 27 -5.49 1.23 1.13
N VAL A 28 -4.24 1.06 1.57
CA VAL A 28 -3.38 2.20 1.91
C VAL A 28 -3.15 3.10 0.69
N LEU A 29 -2.84 2.52 -0.48
CA LEU A 29 -2.61 3.27 -1.71
C LEU A 29 -3.87 3.93 -2.26
N LEU A 30 -5.06 3.38 -2.03
CA LEU A 30 -6.33 4.02 -2.37
C LEU A 30 -6.47 5.38 -1.67
N HIS A 31 -6.08 5.46 -0.39
CA HIS A 31 -6.09 6.71 0.39
C HIS A 31 -4.88 7.62 0.15
N ARG A 32 -3.90 7.15 -0.65
CA ARG A 32 -2.65 7.87 -0.96
C ARG A 32 -2.42 8.05 -2.46
N SER A 33 -3.49 7.84 -3.25
CA SER A 33 -3.53 8.05 -4.68
C SER A 33 -4.46 9.17 -5.06
N THR A 34 -4.03 9.95 -6.06
CA THR A 34 -4.83 11.02 -6.66
C THR A 34 -4.90 10.81 -8.16
N GLY A 35 -5.80 11.54 -8.84
CA GLY A 35 -5.78 11.57 -10.30
C GLY A 35 -4.61 12.43 -10.79
N LYS A 36 -4.35 12.40 -12.09
CA LYS A 36 -3.25 13.20 -12.66
C LYS A 36 -3.47 14.69 -12.42
N PHE A 37 -2.39 15.39 -12.10
CA PHE A 37 -2.41 16.85 -11.98
C PHE A 37 -2.35 17.50 -13.37
N HIS A 38 -3.23 18.47 -13.60
CA HIS A 38 -3.26 19.27 -14.81
C HIS A 38 -3.07 20.74 -14.44
N TYR A 39 -1.82 21.21 -14.53
CA TYR A 39 -1.46 22.60 -14.24
C TYR A 39 -1.83 23.55 -15.39
N LYS A 40 -2.33 24.72 -15.05
CA LYS A 40 -2.69 25.81 -15.97
C LYS A 40 -1.66 26.94 -15.84
N LYS A 41 -1.55 27.76 -16.90
CA LYS A 41 -0.57 28.86 -16.99
C LYS A 41 -0.70 29.92 -15.89
N GLU A 42 -1.84 29.98 -15.21
CA GLU A 42 -2.15 30.97 -14.17
C GLU A 42 -1.78 30.48 -12.74
N GLY A 43 -1.04 29.39 -12.62
CA GLY A 43 -0.66 28.81 -11.31
C GLY A 43 -1.78 28.03 -10.62
N THR A 44 -2.91 27.83 -11.30
CA THR A 44 -3.99 26.95 -10.85
C THR A 44 -3.78 25.53 -11.41
N TYR A 45 -4.39 24.53 -10.76
CA TYR A 45 -4.39 23.16 -11.24
C TYR A 45 -5.76 22.51 -11.05
N SER A 46 -6.01 21.45 -11.81
CA SER A 46 -7.08 20.49 -11.55
C SER A 46 -6.49 19.11 -11.33
N ILE A 47 -7.10 18.31 -10.46
CA ILE A 47 -6.74 16.91 -10.24
C ILE A 47 -7.79 16.06 -10.95
N GLY A 48 -7.34 15.08 -11.73
CA GLY A 48 -8.22 14.10 -12.36
C GLY A 48 -8.96 13.23 -11.33
N THR A 49 -9.92 12.45 -11.81
CA THR A 49 -10.63 11.48 -10.96
C THR A 49 -9.85 10.18 -10.84
N VAL A 50 -9.92 9.54 -9.69
CA VAL A 50 -9.40 8.18 -9.47
C VAL A 50 -10.56 7.20 -9.55
N GLY A 51 -10.45 6.19 -10.41
CA GLY A 51 -11.39 5.07 -10.44
C GLY A 51 -11.06 4.03 -9.37
N THR A 52 -12.06 3.26 -8.95
CA THR A 52 -11.90 2.15 -8.01
C THR A 52 -12.47 0.86 -8.58
N GLN A 53 -11.93 -0.28 -8.14
CA GLN A 53 -12.38 -1.61 -8.54
C GLN A 53 -12.37 -2.56 -7.34
N ASP A 54 -13.42 -3.37 -7.25
CA ASP A 54 -13.53 -4.46 -6.28
C ASP A 54 -12.79 -5.70 -6.80
N VAL A 55 -12.06 -6.37 -5.91
CA VAL A 55 -11.28 -7.57 -6.20
C VAL A 55 -11.66 -8.67 -5.21
N ASP A 56 -12.27 -9.72 -5.72
CA ASP A 56 -12.58 -10.92 -4.94
C ASP A 56 -11.33 -11.77 -4.73
N CYS A 57 -11.14 -12.24 -3.50
CA CYS A 57 -10.08 -13.18 -3.16
C CYS A 57 -10.53 -14.63 -3.45
N ASP A 58 -9.62 -15.44 -3.97
CA ASP A 58 -9.83 -16.86 -4.22
C ASP A 58 -9.66 -17.69 -2.93
N PHE A 59 -8.69 -17.34 -2.08
CA PHE A 59 -8.32 -18.14 -0.89
C PHE A 59 -8.77 -17.55 0.44
N ILE A 60 -9.28 -16.33 0.44
CA ILE A 60 -9.83 -15.63 1.61
C ILE A 60 -11.30 -15.31 1.31
N ASP A 61 -12.17 -15.42 2.31
CA ASP A 61 -13.55 -14.95 2.18
C ASP A 61 -13.62 -13.43 2.32
N PHE A 62 -13.11 -12.72 1.32
CA PHE A 62 -12.95 -11.27 1.36
C PHE A 62 -12.93 -10.66 -0.04
N THR A 63 -13.44 -9.43 -0.14
CA THR A 63 -13.34 -8.58 -1.32
C THR A 63 -12.71 -7.27 -0.88
N TYR A 64 -11.67 -6.82 -1.57
CA TYR A 64 -11.03 -5.53 -1.28
C TYR A 64 -11.17 -4.56 -2.44
N VAL A 65 -11.05 -3.27 -2.14
CA VAL A 65 -11.11 -2.21 -3.15
C VAL A 65 -9.69 -1.76 -3.47
N ARG A 66 -9.39 -1.59 -4.75
CA ARG A 66 -8.13 -0.98 -5.22
C ARG A 66 -8.40 0.18 -6.16
N VAL A 67 -7.36 0.98 -6.41
CA VAL A 67 -7.36 1.95 -7.51
C VAL A 67 -7.44 1.21 -8.84
N SER A 68 -8.27 1.71 -9.75
CA SER A 68 -8.38 1.25 -11.14
C SER A 68 -7.15 1.64 -11.97
N SER A 69 -5.98 1.12 -11.60
CA SER A 69 -4.73 1.24 -12.34
C SER A 69 -4.05 -0.12 -12.43
N GLU A 70 -3.92 -0.62 -13.66
CA GLU A 70 -3.28 -1.91 -13.94
C GLU A 70 -1.75 -1.84 -13.80
N GLU A 71 -1.18 -0.65 -13.99
CA GLU A 71 0.26 -0.42 -13.81
C GLU A 71 0.64 -0.49 -12.33
N LEU A 72 -0.15 0.18 -11.47
CA LEU A 72 0.01 0.13 -10.02
C LEU A 72 -0.20 -1.29 -9.47
N ASP A 73 -1.28 -1.97 -9.88
CA ASP A 73 -1.55 -3.35 -9.45
C ASP A 73 -0.43 -4.31 -9.83
N ARG A 74 0.08 -4.22 -11.07
CA ARG A 74 1.20 -5.05 -11.51
C ARG A 74 2.47 -4.79 -10.71
N ALA A 75 2.77 -3.53 -10.39
CA ALA A 75 3.93 -3.17 -9.58
C ALA A 75 3.83 -3.79 -8.17
N LEU A 76 2.67 -3.67 -7.53
CA LEU A 76 2.43 -4.26 -6.21
C LEU A 76 2.50 -5.79 -6.24
N ARG A 77 1.80 -6.44 -7.18
CA ARG A 77 1.82 -7.91 -7.33
C ARG A 77 3.22 -8.46 -7.51
N LYS A 78 4.06 -7.76 -8.28
CA LYS A 78 5.46 -8.15 -8.46
C LYS A 78 6.20 -8.17 -7.12
N VAL A 79 6.14 -7.07 -6.35
CA VAL A 79 6.85 -6.94 -5.07
C VAL A 79 6.28 -7.90 -4.01
N VAL A 80 4.95 -8.06 -3.95
CA VAL A 80 4.29 -9.02 -3.05
C VAL A 80 4.65 -10.47 -3.42
N GLY A 81 4.71 -10.79 -4.71
CA GLY A 81 5.14 -12.10 -5.19
C GLY A 81 6.58 -12.42 -4.81
N GLU A 82 7.50 -11.48 -5.02
CA GLU A 82 8.89 -11.59 -4.57
C GLU A 82 9.00 -11.81 -3.06
N PHE A 83 8.20 -11.09 -2.27
CA PHE A 83 8.12 -11.28 -0.82
C PHE A 83 7.57 -12.65 -0.42
N LYS A 84 6.48 -13.11 -1.05
CA LYS A 84 5.90 -14.44 -0.80
C LYS A 84 6.90 -15.55 -1.09
N ASP A 85 7.62 -15.45 -2.20
CA ASP A 85 8.66 -16.41 -2.56
C ASP A 85 9.83 -16.38 -1.56
N ALA A 86 10.29 -15.19 -1.17
CA ALA A 86 11.33 -15.04 -0.15
C ALA A 86 10.89 -15.61 1.20
N LEU A 87 9.64 -15.36 1.61
CA LEU A 87 9.06 -15.88 2.85
C LEU A 87 9.02 -17.41 2.85
N ARG A 88 8.57 -18.02 1.76
CA ARG A 88 8.55 -19.49 1.59
C ARG A 88 9.97 -20.10 1.61
N ASN A 89 10.94 -19.41 1.01
CA ASN A 89 12.31 -19.91 0.87
C ASN A 89 13.20 -19.60 2.09
N SER A 90 12.72 -18.79 3.04
CA SER A 90 13.50 -18.34 4.20
C SER A 90 13.89 -19.47 5.18
N GLY A 91 13.19 -20.61 5.14
CA GLY A 91 13.40 -21.74 6.06
C GLY A 91 13.15 -21.42 7.54
N GLY A 92 12.64 -20.23 7.85
CA GLY A 92 12.33 -19.77 9.20
C GLY A 92 10.92 -20.14 9.65
N ASP A 93 10.49 -19.60 10.79
CA ASP A 93 9.24 -19.90 11.49
C ASP A 93 7.96 -19.41 10.77
N GLY A 94 8.00 -19.18 9.46
CA GLY A 94 6.89 -18.61 8.69
C GLY A 94 6.63 -17.13 8.97
N LEU A 95 7.58 -16.43 9.60
CA LEU A 95 7.47 -15.01 9.93
C LEU A 95 8.15 -14.13 8.86
N GLY A 96 7.45 -13.08 8.44
CA GLY A 96 7.99 -12.07 7.52
C GLY A 96 7.36 -10.71 7.75
N GLN A 97 7.97 -9.67 7.20
CA GLN A 97 7.36 -8.34 7.17
C GLN A 97 7.73 -7.59 5.89
N MET A 98 6.83 -6.70 5.47
CA MET A 98 7.04 -5.75 4.38
C MET A 98 6.54 -4.38 4.83
N SER A 99 7.23 -3.32 4.40
CA SER A 99 6.84 -1.95 4.70
C SER A 99 6.57 -1.18 3.40
N LEU A 100 5.50 -0.38 3.42
CA LEU A 100 5.20 0.65 2.43
C LEU A 100 5.54 2.01 3.04
N GLU A 101 6.51 2.71 2.49
CA GLU A 101 7.04 3.97 3.01
C GLU A 101 6.73 5.10 2.04
N PHE A 102 5.96 6.09 2.49
CA PHE A 102 5.75 7.32 1.74
C PHE A 102 6.77 8.38 2.11
N TYR A 103 7.32 9.05 1.10
CA TYR A 103 8.37 10.05 1.30
C TYR A 103 8.17 11.30 0.42
N GLN A 104 8.94 12.34 0.73
CA GLN A 104 9.11 13.52 -0.13
C GLN A 104 10.57 13.64 -0.53
N LYS A 105 10.85 13.99 -1.78
CA LYS A 105 12.20 14.37 -2.22
C LYS A 105 12.46 15.82 -1.86
N LYS A 106 13.49 16.07 -1.07
CA LYS A 106 13.98 17.41 -0.78
C LYS A 106 15.21 17.66 -1.61
N LYS A 107 15.06 18.51 -2.64
CA LYS A 107 16.20 18.96 -3.44
C LYS A 107 17.11 19.84 -2.60
N SER A 108 18.37 19.47 -2.53
CA SER A 108 19.35 20.22 -1.75
C SER A 108 20.18 21.14 -2.65
N ARG A 109 20.76 22.18 -2.07
CA ARG A 109 21.71 23.03 -2.80
C ARG A 109 23.09 22.38 -2.70
N TRP A 110 23.83 22.44 -3.80
CA TRP A 110 25.24 22.02 -3.82
C TRP A 110 26.00 22.68 -2.65
N PRO A 111 26.77 21.92 -1.85
CA PRO A 111 27.31 20.58 -2.12
C PRO A 111 26.52 19.40 -1.54
N PHE A 112 25.31 19.62 -1.00
CA PHE A 112 24.55 18.56 -0.35
C PHE A 112 23.77 17.70 -1.35
N SER A 113 23.59 16.41 -1.04
CA SER A 113 22.76 15.50 -1.83
C SER A 113 21.28 15.74 -1.60
N ASP A 114 20.46 15.37 -2.57
CA ASP A 114 19.02 15.29 -2.40
C ASP A 114 18.67 14.23 -1.34
N GLU A 115 17.61 14.48 -0.58
CA GLU A 115 17.17 13.62 0.53
C GLU A 115 15.76 13.09 0.26
N CYS A 116 15.51 11.81 0.56
CA CYS A 116 14.16 11.27 0.69
C CYS A 116 13.75 11.35 2.17
N ILE A 117 12.71 12.12 2.46
CA ILE A 117 12.23 12.34 3.83
C ILE A 117 10.92 11.55 4.00
N PRO A 118 10.92 10.43 4.74
CA PRO A 118 9.72 9.67 5.00
C PRO A 118 8.78 10.45 5.91
N TRP A 119 7.49 10.33 5.63
CA TRP A 119 6.44 10.98 6.42
C TRP A 119 5.36 10.00 6.90
N GLU A 120 5.23 8.83 6.27
CA GLU A 120 4.30 7.78 6.67
C GLU A 120 4.82 6.39 6.29
N VAL A 121 4.76 5.43 7.20
CA VAL A 121 5.21 4.04 7.00
C VAL A 121 4.14 3.08 7.48
N TRP A 122 3.76 2.12 6.64
CA TRP A 122 2.87 1.01 6.98
C TRP A 122 3.64 -0.29 6.93
N THR A 123 3.79 -0.96 8.06
CA THR A 123 4.46 -2.26 8.14
C THR A 123 3.42 -3.36 8.33
N VAL A 124 3.43 -4.33 7.43
CA VAL A 124 2.60 -5.54 7.54
C VAL A 124 3.49 -6.69 7.94
N LYS A 125 3.27 -7.22 9.14
CA LYS A 125 3.88 -8.47 9.60
C LYS A 125 2.97 -9.63 9.27
N VAL A 126 3.56 -10.66 8.67
CA VAL A 126 2.88 -11.87 8.24
C VAL A 126 3.41 -13.04 9.04
N HIS A 127 2.49 -13.83 9.59
CA HIS A 127 2.78 -15.12 10.20
C HIS A 127 2.06 -16.21 9.40
N VAL A 128 2.84 -17.10 8.79
CA VAL A 128 2.34 -18.19 7.96
C VAL A 128 2.04 -19.39 8.84
N VAL A 129 0.78 -19.80 8.89
CA VAL A 129 0.33 -20.96 9.64
C VAL A 129 0.21 -22.19 8.73
N ALA A 130 0.59 -23.35 9.26
CA ALA A 130 0.39 -24.63 8.60
C ALA A 130 -0.98 -25.21 8.99
N LEU A 131 -1.77 -25.60 8.00
CA LEU A 131 -3.08 -26.21 8.18
C LEU A 131 -3.05 -27.65 7.66
N ALA A 132 -3.45 -28.60 8.48
CA ALA A 132 -3.33 -30.03 8.22
C ALA A 132 -4.52 -30.58 7.43
N THR A 133 -5.72 -30.01 7.63
CA THR A 133 -6.97 -30.53 7.05
C THR A 133 -7.71 -29.48 6.21
N GLU A 134 -8.55 -29.94 5.28
CA GLU A 134 -9.38 -29.03 4.48
C GLU A 134 -10.43 -28.31 5.33
N GLN A 135 -10.91 -28.96 6.40
CA GLN A 135 -11.81 -28.33 7.36
C GLN A 135 -11.14 -27.14 8.06
N GLU A 136 -9.87 -27.29 8.48
CA GLU A 136 -9.10 -26.18 9.04
C GLU A 136 -8.89 -25.05 8.03
N ARG A 137 -8.66 -25.39 6.75
CA ARG A 137 -8.53 -24.40 5.68
C ARG A 137 -9.80 -23.61 5.46
N GLN A 138 -10.96 -24.25 5.47
CA GLN A 138 -12.23 -23.56 5.33
C GLN A 138 -12.49 -22.60 6.49
N ILE A 139 -12.26 -23.05 7.73
CA ILE A 139 -12.36 -22.20 8.92
C ILE A 139 -11.37 -21.03 8.86
N CYS A 140 -10.14 -21.28 8.39
CA CYS A 140 -9.13 -20.24 8.23
C CYS A 140 -9.53 -19.21 7.17
N ARG A 141 -10.10 -19.64 6.03
CA ARG A 141 -10.58 -18.76 4.95
C ARG A 141 -11.57 -17.70 5.46
N GLU A 142 -12.53 -18.10 6.29
CA GLU A 142 -13.52 -17.20 6.91
C GLU A 142 -12.88 -16.29 7.97
N LYS A 143 -12.11 -16.87 8.91
CA LYS A 143 -11.46 -16.12 9.99
C LYS A 143 -10.47 -15.07 9.48
N VAL A 144 -9.71 -15.39 8.43
CA VAL A 144 -8.76 -14.43 7.83
C VAL A 144 -9.53 -13.28 7.19
N GLY A 145 -10.67 -13.55 6.54
CA GLY A 145 -11.55 -12.51 5.99
C GLY A 145 -12.04 -11.54 7.07
N GLU A 146 -12.56 -12.07 8.18
CA GLU A 146 -12.99 -11.25 9.33
C GLU A 146 -11.83 -10.40 9.89
N LYS A 147 -10.65 -11.01 10.07
CA LYS A 147 -9.48 -10.30 10.59
C LYS A 147 -8.93 -9.26 9.64
N LEU A 148 -8.94 -9.51 8.33
CA LEU A 148 -8.59 -8.50 7.35
C LEU A 148 -9.58 -7.35 7.36
N CYS A 149 -10.88 -7.61 7.50
CA CYS A 149 -11.88 -6.57 7.65
C CYS A 149 -11.57 -5.63 8.83
N GLU A 150 -11.24 -6.19 10.00
CA GLU A 150 -10.79 -5.41 11.16
C GLU A 150 -9.56 -4.55 10.84
N LYS A 151 -8.56 -5.10 10.12
CA LYS A 151 -7.36 -4.34 9.72
C LYS A 151 -7.68 -3.23 8.73
N ILE A 152 -8.55 -3.47 7.75
CA ILE A 152 -8.98 -2.46 6.78
C ILE A 152 -9.71 -1.32 7.47
N ILE A 153 -10.62 -1.61 8.41
CA ILE A 153 -11.30 -0.59 9.21
C ILE A 153 -10.28 0.25 9.98
N ASN A 154 -9.29 -0.37 10.63
CA ASN A 154 -8.23 0.35 11.33
C ASN A 154 -7.43 1.28 10.39
N ILE A 155 -7.13 0.83 9.16
CA ILE A 155 -6.47 1.68 8.16
C ILE A 155 -7.33 2.91 7.88
N VAL A 156 -8.61 2.72 7.57
CA VAL A 156 -9.55 3.81 7.26
C VAL A 156 -9.69 4.79 8.43
N GLU A 157 -9.75 4.29 9.66
CA GLU A 157 -9.79 5.13 10.87
C GLU A 157 -8.53 6.00 11.01
N VAL A 158 -7.35 5.42 10.80
CA VAL A 158 -6.08 6.18 10.81
C VAL A 158 -6.05 7.20 9.68
N MET A 159 -6.48 6.82 8.47
CA MET A 159 -6.53 7.71 7.31
C MET A 159 -7.46 8.92 7.49
N ASN A 160 -8.47 8.80 8.35
CA ASN A 160 -9.42 9.87 8.66
C ASN A 160 -8.93 10.83 9.76
N ARG A 161 -7.79 10.56 10.40
CA ARG A 161 -7.21 11.48 11.39
C ARG A 161 -6.66 12.74 10.69
N HIS A 162 -6.76 13.88 11.35
CA HIS A 162 -6.14 15.13 10.88
C HIS A 162 -4.64 15.09 11.12
N GLU A 163 -3.94 14.32 10.30
CA GLU A 163 -2.50 14.15 10.36
C GLU A 163 -1.81 14.88 9.21
N TYR A 164 -0.49 14.96 9.30
CA TYR A 164 0.32 15.62 8.29
C TYR A 164 0.20 14.91 6.94
N LEU A 165 -0.08 15.70 5.90
CA LEU A 165 0.11 15.32 4.50
C LEU A 165 1.05 16.32 3.85
N PRO A 166 1.88 15.89 2.87
CA PRO A 166 2.65 16.81 2.05
C PRO A 166 1.77 17.93 1.48
N LYS A 167 2.30 19.16 1.48
CA LYS A 167 1.62 20.30 0.85
C LYS A 167 1.47 20.07 -0.65
N MET A 168 0.36 20.53 -1.21
CA MET A 168 0.13 20.45 -2.66
C MET A 168 1.24 21.20 -3.43
N PRO A 169 1.98 20.52 -4.31
CA PRO A 169 3.17 21.06 -4.94
C PRO A 169 2.83 21.98 -6.12
N THR A 170 3.78 22.85 -6.48
CA THR A 170 3.77 23.53 -7.78
C THR A 170 4.10 22.56 -8.91
N GLN A 171 3.88 22.96 -10.17
CA GLN A 171 4.19 22.12 -11.33
C GLN A 171 5.66 21.67 -11.35
N SER A 172 6.60 22.53 -10.93
CA SER A 172 8.03 22.21 -10.88
C SER A 172 8.43 21.26 -9.74
N GLU A 173 7.54 21.06 -8.77
CA GLU A 173 7.80 20.29 -7.55
C GLU A 173 6.95 19.03 -7.45
N VAL A 174 6.07 18.78 -8.42
CA VAL A 174 5.13 17.66 -8.38
C VAL A 174 5.85 16.31 -8.25
N ASP A 175 6.97 16.13 -8.96
CA ASP A 175 7.82 14.92 -8.92
C ASP A 175 8.57 14.74 -7.59
N ASN A 176 8.53 15.74 -6.70
CA ASN A 176 9.11 15.66 -5.36
C ASN A 176 8.12 15.12 -4.32
N VAL A 177 6.83 15.03 -4.67
CA VAL A 177 5.76 14.65 -3.75
C VAL A 177 4.97 13.46 -4.28
N PHE A 178 4.73 13.41 -5.59
CA PHE A 178 3.94 12.38 -6.25
C PHE A 178 4.77 11.61 -7.28
N ASP A 179 4.43 10.34 -7.48
CA ASP A 179 4.91 9.56 -8.62
C ASP A 179 4.18 9.98 -9.89
N THR A 180 4.92 10.56 -10.83
CA THR A 180 4.41 10.99 -12.13
C THR A 180 4.64 9.98 -13.25
N GLY A 181 5.30 8.85 -12.96
CA GLY A 181 5.61 7.79 -13.92
C GLY A 181 4.40 6.98 -14.37
N LEU A 182 3.40 6.83 -13.49
CA LEU A 182 2.16 6.11 -13.79
C LEU A 182 1.23 6.93 -14.70
N ARG A 183 0.61 6.28 -15.69
CA ARG A 183 -0.15 6.99 -16.74
C ARG A 183 -1.54 7.45 -16.30
N ASP A 184 -2.20 6.68 -15.45
CA ASP A 184 -3.63 6.78 -15.12
C ASP A 184 -3.91 7.23 -13.68
N VAL A 185 -2.93 7.09 -12.79
CA VAL A 185 -2.99 7.49 -11.38
C VAL A 185 -1.75 8.30 -11.00
N GLN A 186 -1.83 9.04 -9.89
CA GLN A 186 -0.72 9.79 -9.32
C GLN A 186 -0.68 9.60 -7.79
N PRO A 187 -0.08 8.50 -7.32
CA PRO A 187 0.17 8.28 -5.90
C PRO A 187 1.24 9.22 -5.36
N TYR A 188 1.23 9.43 -4.04
CA TYR A 188 2.41 9.97 -3.37
C TYR A 188 3.64 9.11 -3.69
N LEU A 189 4.85 9.66 -3.59
CA LEU A 189 6.06 8.84 -3.73
C LEU A 189 6.09 7.77 -2.62
N TYR A 190 6.35 6.53 -3.02
CA TYR A 190 6.50 5.37 -2.15
C TYR A 190 7.57 4.39 -2.66
#